data_AF-A0A2K1Q044-F1
#
_entry.id   AF-A0A2K1Q044-F1
#
_cell.length_a   1.000
_cell.length_b   1.000
_cell.length_c   1.000
_cell.angle_alpha   90.00
_cell.angle_beta   90.00
_cell.angle_gamma   90.00
#
_symmetry.space_group_name_H-M   'P 1'
#
loop_
_entity.id
_entity.type
_entity.pdbx_description
1 polymer ?
#
loop_
_entity_poly.entity_id
_entity_poly.type
_entity_poly.pdbx_seq_one_letter_code
_entity_poly.pdbx_strand_id
1 'polypeptide(L)'
;MIVALALALSACGQGGVQVDAKAQAAAREQDAAPVLADFDSAYTAGDWGRARLKIDELHQEYAGTQAEAKAMAHYDEVKAKSDIRREEDRLKSLWDYQTNPEGRGQQISAALISKNEITLDGGVSHVQLIFRDHPEWKRSTYIVLSRGDIDCYKGCKVKVTVDGATKMLDGLRPDTKEAISMFINPDRALWKAIQHHKALTIEIPVKGGPKQTAEFEVGGLDPARMPKAWSAQ
;
A
#
# COMPACT_ATOMS: atom_id res chain seq x y z
N MET A 1 76.06 1.62 59.46
CA MET A 1 75.56 2.62 58.49
C MET A 1 74.49 1.96 57.62
N ILE A 2 73.27 2.52 57.67
CA ILE A 2 72.31 2.73 56.55
C ILE A 2 71.71 1.44 55.92
N VAL A 3 70.47 0.98 56.21
CA VAL A 3 69.08 1.54 56.14
C VAL A 3 68.32 1.13 54.85
N ALA A 4 67.13 0.54 55.07
CA ALA A 4 65.87 0.50 54.28
C ALA A 4 65.87 -0.15 52.88
N LEU A 5 65.00 -1.14 52.59
CA LEU A 5 63.54 -1.13 52.44
C LEU A 5 63.05 -0.30 51.25
N ALA A 6 62.65 -0.97 50.15
CA ALA A 6 61.71 -0.46 49.15
C ALA A 6 61.10 -1.61 48.33
N LEU A 7 60.08 -2.27 48.90
CA LEU A 7 59.04 -2.98 48.17
C LEU A 7 57.89 -2.00 47.96
N ALA A 8 57.54 -1.68 46.72
CA ALA A 8 56.17 -1.46 46.21
C ALA A 8 56.16 -0.60 44.92
N LEU A 9 55.04 -0.73 44.20
CA LEU A 9 54.61 -0.09 42.95
C LEU A 9 55.16 -0.79 41.69
N SER A 10 54.34 -1.44 40.85
CA SER A 10 53.10 -0.92 40.26
C SER A 10 52.15 -2.05 39.80
N ALA A 11 51.01 -2.21 40.48
CA ALA A 11 49.90 -3.04 40.04
C ALA A 11 48.59 -2.24 40.20
N CYS A 12 48.41 -1.18 39.39
CA CYS A 12 47.17 -0.42 39.29
C CYS A 12 47.07 0.17 37.88
N GLY A 13 46.41 -0.56 36.97
CA GLY A 13 46.16 -0.09 35.60
C GLY A 13 44.93 -0.72 34.94
N GLN A 14 44.39 -1.82 35.48
CA GLN A 14 43.24 -2.53 34.89
C GLN A 14 41.89 -2.29 35.60
N GLY A 15 41.89 -1.75 36.83
CA GLY A 15 40.66 -1.56 37.61
C GLY A 15 39.81 -0.35 37.21
N GLY A 16 40.41 0.76 36.74
CA GLY A 16 39.68 1.98 36.38
C GLY A 16 38.88 1.85 35.08
N VAL A 17 39.44 1.20 34.06
CA VAL A 17 38.81 1.03 32.74
C VAL A 17 37.60 0.09 32.79
N GLN A 18 37.65 -0.95 33.65
CA GLN A 18 36.54 -1.91 33.79
C GLN A 18 35.35 -1.35 34.59
N VAL A 19 35.58 -0.44 35.54
CA VAL A 19 34.49 0.19 36.30
C VAL A 19 33.74 1.19 35.42
N ASP A 20 34.44 1.96 34.59
CA ASP A 20 33.83 2.88 33.62
C ASP A 20 32.98 2.13 32.57
N ALA A 21 33.49 1.01 32.04
CA ALA A 21 32.77 0.20 31.07
C ALA A 21 31.46 -0.40 31.65
N LYS A 22 31.48 -0.85 32.91
CA LYS A 22 30.28 -1.36 33.59
C LYS A 22 29.26 -0.26 33.88
N ALA A 23 29.72 0.91 34.30
CA ALA A 23 28.85 2.06 34.54
C ALA A 23 28.18 2.55 33.24
N GLN A 24 28.95 2.62 32.15
CA GLN A 24 28.43 2.98 30.82
C GLN A 24 27.42 1.94 30.30
N ALA A 25 27.68 0.64 30.48
CA ALA A 25 26.73 -0.40 30.10
C ALA A 25 25.41 -0.30 30.90
N ALA A 26 25.48 -0.02 32.20
CA ALA A 26 24.30 0.19 33.03
C ALA A 26 23.51 1.44 32.64
N ALA A 27 24.19 2.54 32.29
CA ALA A 27 23.55 3.76 31.79
C ALA A 27 22.83 3.51 30.46
N ARG A 28 23.48 2.83 29.51
CA ARG A 28 22.85 2.44 28.23
C ARG A 28 21.60 1.57 28.45
N GLU A 29 21.62 0.66 29.42
CA GLU A 29 20.44 -0.15 29.75
C GLU A 29 19.29 0.71 30.32
N GLN A 30 19.60 1.68 31.17
CA GLN A 30 18.60 2.61 31.70
C GLN A 30 18.01 3.51 30.61
N ASP A 31 18.85 4.01 29.71
CA ASP A 31 18.45 4.87 28.59
C ASP A 31 17.62 4.11 27.53
N ALA A 32 17.81 2.80 27.40
CA ALA A 32 17.03 1.96 26.49
C ALA A 32 15.62 1.62 27.02
N ALA A 33 15.40 1.71 28.34
CA ALA A 33 14.15 1.28 28.97
C ALA A 33 12.90 2.03 28.49
N PRO A 34 12.92 3.37 28.27
CA PRO A 34 11.79 4.09 27.69
C PRO A 34 11.45 3.63 26.26
N VAL A 35 12.45 3.31 25.44
CA VAL A 35 12.24 2.85 24.07
C VAL A 35 11.59 1.45 24.05
N LEU A 36 12.00 0.57 24.98
CA LEU A 36 11.32 -0.72 25.18
C LEU A 36 9.87 -0.53 25.63
N ALA A 37 9.61 0.39 26.57
CA ALA A 37 8.24 0.66 27.02
C ALA A 37 7.34 1.18 25.87
N ASP A 38 7.89 2.01 24.99
CA ASP A 38 7.20 2.47 23.77
C ASP A 38 6.95 1.31 22.79
N PHE A 39 7.92 0.39 22.63
CA PHE A 39 7.74 -0.84 21.86
C PHE A 39 6.59 -1.68 22.44
N ASP A 40 6.60 -1.96 23.75
CA ASP A 40 5.59 -2.77 24.42
C ASP A 40 4.18 -2.17 24.27
N SER A 41 4.08 -0.84 24.40
CA SER A 41 2.82 -0.11 24.19
C SER A 41 2.33 -0.24 22.75
N ALA A 42 3.21 -0.09 21.76
CA ALA A 42 2.84 -0.20 20.34
C ALA A 42 2.46 -1.64 19.96
N TYR A 43 3.22 -2.62 20.44
CA TYR A 43 2.96 -4.04 20.24
C TYR A 43 1.60 -4.44 20.82
N THR A 44 1.31 -4.03 22.06
CA THR A 44 0.02 -4.30 22.73
C THR A 44 -1.15 -3.61 22.02
N ALA A 45 -0.95 -2.39 21.51
CA ALA A 45 -1.95 -1.68 20.74
C ALA A 45 -2.16 -2.22 19.32
N GLY A 46 -1.32 -3.15 18.86
CA GLY A 46 -1.31 -3.63 17.47
C GLY A 46 -0.86 -2.56 16.47
N ASP A 47 -0.16 -1.51 16.92
CA ASP A 47 0.47 -0.53 16.07
C ASP A 47 1.81 -1.07 15.57
N TRP A 48 1.73 -1.99 14.60
CA TRP A 48 2.89 -2.72 14.09
C TRP A 48 3.93 -1.81 13.43
N GLY A 49 3.50 -0.69 12.84
CA GLY A 49 4.39 0.31 12.25
C GLY A 49 5.23 1.01 13.31
N ARG A 50 4.59 1.47 14.40
CA ARG A 50 5.30 2.06 15.54
C ARG A 50 6.17 1.03 16.27
N ALA A 51 5.65 -0.18 16.49
CA ALA A 51 6.42 -1.25 17.12
C ALA A 51 7.70 -1.56 16.32
N ARG A 52 7.58 -1.60 14.98
CA ARG A 52 8.74 -1.82 14.10
C ARG A 52 9.77 -0.71 14.24
N LEU A 53 9.33 0.55 14.21
CA LEU A 53 10.22 1.71 14.40
C LEU A 53 10.99 1.63 15.72
N LYS A 54 10.34 1.21 16.81
CA LYS A 54 10.98 1.09 18.13
C LYS A 54 11.97 -0.07 18.22
N ILE A 55 11.70 -1.19 17.54
CA ILE A 55 12.70 -2.27 17.41
C ILE A 55 13.94 -1.76 16.65
N ASP A 56 13.73 -1.07 15.53
CA ASP A 56 14.84 -0.56 14.71
C ASP A 56 15.68 0.47 15.49
N GLU A 57 15.06 1.34 16.28
CA GLU A 57 15.73 2.28 17.20
C GLU A 57 16.55 1.55 18.28
N LEU A 58 15.96 0.57 18.96
CA LEU A 58 16.68 -0.26 19.95
C LEU A 58 17.89 -0.95 19.33
N HIS A 59 17.75 -1.49 18.12
CA HIS A 59 18.83 -2.17 17.42
C HIS A 59 19.94 -1.21 16.97
N GLN A 60 19.60 0.01 16.54
CA GLN A 60 20.59 0.98 16.06
C GLN A 60 21.31 1.71 17.20
N GLU A 61 20.57 2.15 18.22
CA GLU A 61 21.10 3.04 19.27
C GLU A 61 21.47 2.29 20.55
N TYR A 62 20.80 1.16 20.81
CA TYR A 62 20.91 0.39 22.06
C TYR A 62 21.36 -1.07 21.84
N ALA A 63 22.09 -1.33 20.76
CA ALA A 63 22.65 -2.65 20.47
C ALA A 63 23.40 -3.25 21.68
N GLY A 64 23.10 -4.51 21.99
CA GLY A 64 23.69 -5.29 23.08
C GLY A 64 23.02 -5.10 24.45
N THR A 65 21.96 -4.30 24.55
CA THR A 65 21.16 -4.14 25.78
C THR A 65 20.12 -5.26 25.93
N GLN A 66 19.60 -5.47 27.14
CA GLN A 66 18.49 -6.42 27.34
C GLN A 66 17.19 -5.89 26.72
N ALA A 67 17.02 -4.57 26.71
CA ALA A 67 15.92 -3.90 26.01
C ALA A 67 15.88 -4.26 24.52
N GLU A 68 17.01 -4.16 23.82
CA GLU A 68 17.12 -4.62 22.43
C GLU A 68 16.77 -6.11 22.29
N ALA A 69 17.38 -6.97 23.10
CA ALA A 69 17.16 -8.42 23.01
C ALA A 69 15.67 -8.80 23.19
N LYS A 70 14.96 -8.13 24.10
CA LYS A 70 13.52 -8.33 24.32
C LYS A 70 12.70 -7.94 23.09
N ALA A 71 12.95 -6.76 22.52
CA ALA A 71 12.19 -6.28 21.37
C ALA A 71 12.51 -7.11 20.10
N MET A 72 13.77 -7.49 19.92
CA MET A 72 14.23 -8.32 18.79
C MET A 72 13.63 -9.73 18.79
N ALA A 73 13.23 -10.26 19.95
CA ALA A 73 12.51 -11.54 20.03
C ALA A 73 11.16 -11.52 19.26
N HIS A 74 10.61 -10.33 19.00
CA HIS A 74 9.35 -10.14 18.27
C HIS A 74 9.55 -9.64 16.84
N TYR A 75 10.79 -9.50 16.37
CA TYR A 75 11.11 -8.83 15.11
C TYR A 75 10.37 -9.42 13.91
N ASP A 76 10.38 -10.74 13.73
CA ASP A 76 9.77 -11.38 12.56
C ASP A 76 8.25 -11.17 12.50
N GLU A 77 7.58 -11.26 13.65
CA GLU A 77 6.14 -11.02 13.75
C GLU A 77 5.80 -9.56 13.45
N VAL A 78 6.49 -8.63 14.12
CA VAL A 78 6.27 -7.19 13.96
C VAL A 78 6.58 -6.77 12.54
N LYS A 79 7.64 -7.30 11.94
CA LYS A 79 7.97 -7.12 10.53
C LYS A 79 6.82 -7.58 9.64
N ALA A 80 6.39 -8.83 9.77
CA ALA A 80 5.35 -9.39 8.91
C ALA A 80 4.05 -8.58 9.00
N LYS A 81 3.63 -8.21 10.20
CA LYS A 81 2.40 -7.42 10.41
C LYS A 81 2.53 -5.97 9.95
N SER A 82 3.69 -5.35 10.15
CA SER A 82 3.99 -4.01 9.63
C SER A 82 4.01 -3.99 8.11
N ASP A 83 4.61 -5.00 7.47
CA ASP A 83 4.66 -5.13 6.01
C ASP A 83 3.25 -5.29 5.42
N ILE A 84 2.41 -6.12 6.03
CA ILE A 84 0.99 -6.27 5.65
C ILE A 84 0.27 -4.93 5.75
N ARG A 85 0.40 -4.23 6.88
CA ARG A 85 -0.28 -2.95 7.09
C ARG A 85 0.19 -1.89 6.10
N ARG A 86 1.50 -1.80 5.86
CA ARG A 86 2.08 -0.87 4.88
C ARG A 86 1.55 -1.15 3.48
N GLU A 87 1.44 -2.41 3.10
CA GLU A 87 0.89 -2.79 1.80
C GLU A 87 -0.60 -2.47 1.69
N GLU A 88 -1.39 -2.71 2.73
CA GLU A 88 -2.80 -2.32 2.76
C GLU A 88 -2.98 -0.81 2.61
N ASP A 89 -2.18 -0.01 3.32
CA ASP A 89 -2.25 1.45 3.26
C ASP A 89 -1.77 1.96 1.90
N ARG A 90 -0.73 1.35 1.31
CA ARG A 90 -0.30 1.64 -0.07
C ARG A 90 -1.43 1.39 -1.05
N LEU A 91 -2.08 0.22 -1.00
CA LEU A 91 -3.18 -0.14 -1.91
C LEU A 91 -4.38 0.80 -1.75
N LYS A 92 -4.78 1.14 -0.52
CA LYS A 92 -5.83 2.14 -0.26
C LYS A 92 -5.50 3.50 -0.87
N SER A 93 -4.22 3.92 -0.81
CA SER A 93 -3.78 5.21 -1.35
C SER A 93 -3.82 5.30 -2.88
N LEU A 94 -3.93 4.18 -3.59
CA LEU A 94 -4.07 4.16 -5.05
C LEU A 94 -5.47 4.61 -5.51
N TRP A 95 -6.47 4.51 -4.64
CA TRP A 95 -7.85 4.84 -4.98
C TRP A 95 -8.16 6.31 -4.77
N ASP A 96 -8.60 6.96 -5.83
CA ASP A 96 -9.16 8.32 -5.77
C ASP A 96 -10.67 8.26 -5.63
N TYR A 97 -11.23 8.96 -4.64
CA TYR A 97 -12.66 9.04 -4.43
C TYR A 97 -13.11 10.48 -4.48
N GLN A 98 -14.09 10.76 -5.34
CA GLN A 98 -14.59 12.11 -5.56
C GLN A 98 -16.09 12.17 -5.30
N THR A 99 -16.56 13.32 -4.82
CA THR A 99 -17.98 13.63 -4.67
C THR A 99 -18.19 15.05 -5.18
N ASN A 100 -18.88 15.16 -6.32
CA ASN A 100 -19.10 16.43 -7.01
C ASN A 100 -20.61 16.72 -7.06
N PRO A 101 -21.06 17.96 -6.81
CA PRO A 101 -22.43 18.35 -7.09
C PRO A 101 -22.73 18.16 -8.59
N GLU A 102 -23.85 17.51 -8.91
CA GLU A 102 -24.24 17.23 -10.30
C GLU A 102 -25.76 17.34 -10.44
N GLY A 103 -26.22 18.35 -11.19
CA GLY A 103 -27.64 18.69 -11.30
C GLY A 103 -28.31 18.85 -9.93
N ARG A 104 -29.31 18.00 -9.64
CA ARG A 104 -30.05 17.98 -8.34
C ARG A 104 -29.49 16.99 -7.32
N GLY A 105 -28.36 16.34 -7.60
CA GLY A 105 -27.77 15.33 -6.73
C GLY A 105 -26.26 15.46 -6.61
N GLN A 106 -25.61 14.36 -6.24
CA GLN A 106 -24.17 14.25 -6.18
C GLN A 106 -23.72 13.11 -7.08
N GLN A 107 -22.69 13.35 -7.87
CA GLN A 107 -21.93 12.30 -8.53
C GLN A 107 -20.84 11.82 -7.57
N ILE A 108 -20.79 10.52 -7.33
CA ILE A 108 -19.76 9.89 -6.49
C ILE A 108 -18.97 8.92 -7.37
N SER A 109 -17.65 8.97 -7.29
CA SER A 109 -16.79 8.06 -8.06
C SER A 109 -15.65 7.50 -7.24
N ALA A 110 -15.25 6.27 -7.58
CA ALA A 110 -13.99 5.65 -7.21
C ALA A 110 -13.18 5.40 -8.49
N ALA A 111 -11.93 5.85 -8.52
CA ALA A 111 -11.05 5.75 -9.67
C ALA A 111 -9.69 5.14 -9.29
N LEU A 112 -9.11 4.40 -10.23
CA LEU A 112 -7.82 3.74 -10.10
C LEU A 112 -7.06 3.82 -11.42
N ILE A 113 -5.77 4.13 -11.38
CA ILE A 113 -4.90 4.18 -12.56
C ILE A 113 -4.18 2.84 -12.72
N SER A 114 -4.00 2.39 -13.97
CA SER A 114 -3.26 1.17 -14.27
C SER A 114 -1.81 1.25 -13.82
N LYS A 115 -1.32 0.14 -13.27
CA LYS A 115 0.07 -0.05 -12.82
C LYS A 115 1.06 0.11 -13.99
N ASN A 116 0.69 -0.41 -15.15
CA ASN A 116 1.48 -0.34 -16.38
C ASN A 116 0.93 0.73 -17.34
N GLU A 117 1.76 1.10 -18.29
CA GLU A 117 1.35 1.78 -19.52
C GLU A 117 0.97 0.74 -20.59
N ILE A 118 0.03 1.11 -21.46
CA ILE A 118 -0.32 0.35 -22.67
C ILE A 118 0.24 1.04 -23.91
N THR A 119 0.59 0.24 -24.92
CA THR A 119 1.13 0.77 -26.19
C THR A 119 0.00 1.14 -27.15
N LEU A 120 0.13 2.30 -27.78
CA LEU A 120 -0.81 2.86 -28.74
C LEU A 120 -0.07 3.23 -30.02
N ASP A 121 -0.82 3.40 -31.12
CA ASP A 121 -0.26 4.06 -32.29
C ASP A 121 0.06 5.52 -31.93
N GLY A 122 1.34 5.89 -32.00
CA GLY A 122 1.83 7.21 -31.60
C GLY A 122 2.22 7.39 -30.12
N GLY A 123 2.33 6.31 -29.31
CA GLY A 123 2.95 6.40 -27.99
C GLY A 123 2.45 5.38 -26.96
N VAL A 124 2.48 5.77 -25.68
CA VAL A 124 2.01 4.97 -24.55
C VAL A 124 0.86 5.67 -23.83
N SER A 125 0.05 4.98 -23.04
CA SER A 125 -0.95 5.62 -22.16
C SER A 125 -1.17 4.82 -20.89
N HIS A 126 -1.46 5.51 -19.80
CA HIS A 126 -2.14 4.88 -18.67
C HIS A 126 -3.63 4.71 -18.97
N VAL A 127 -4.25 3.79 -18.25
CA VAL A 127 -5.68 3.53 -18.29
C VAL A 127 -6.24 3.85 -16.92
N GLN A 128 -7.25 4.71 -16.87
CA GLN A 128 -7.98 4.99 -15.64
C GLN A 128 -9.27 4.17 -15.62
N LEU A 129 -9.44 3.31 -14.61
CA LEU A 129 -10.67 2.61 -14.32
C LEU A 129 -11.53 3.46 -13.37
N ILE A 130 -12.80 3.65 -13.71
CA ILE A 130 -13.72 4.50 -12.95
C ILE A 130 -15.03 3.76 -12.68
N PHE A 131 -15.43 3.75 -11.42
CA PHE A 131 -16.78 3.39 -10.97
C PHE A 131 -17.49 4.68 -10.57
N ARG A 132 -18.61 4.98 -11.21
CA ARG A 132 -19.34 6.23 -11.01
C ARG A 132 -20.80 5.96 -10.70
N ASP A 133 -21.30 6.55 -9.63
CA ASP A 133 -22.73 6.72 -9.36
C ASP A 133 -23.15 8.13 -9.77
N HIS A 134 -23.98 8.24 -10.81
CA HIS A 134 -24.51 9.50 -11.30
C HIS A 134 -26.00 9.63 -10.93
N PRO A 135 -26.48 10.81 -10.48
CA PRO A 135 -27.87 10.95 -10.02
C PRO A 135 -28.90 10.63 -11.12
N GLU A 136 -28.63 11.09 -12.34
CA GLU A 136 -29.49 10.86 -13.52
C GLU A 136 -29.16 9.57 -14.26
N TRP A 137 -27.91 9.38 -14.71
CA TRP A 137 -27.48 8.24 -15.52
C TRP A 137 -27.18 6.95 -14.74
N LYS A 138 -27.38 6.96 -13.42
CA LYS A 138 -27.14 5.83 -12.52
C LYS A 138 -25.68 5.38 -12.55
N ARG A 139 -25.46 4.10 -12.29
CA ARG A 139 -24.12 3.51 -12.12
C ARG A 139 -23.51 3.21 -13.48
N SER A 140 -22.22 3.41 -13.56
CA SER A 140 -21.43 3.06 -14.72
C SER A 140 -20.02 2.68 -14.31
N THR A 141 -19.50 1.63 -14.93
CA THR A 141 -18.06 1.32 -14.92
C THR A 141 -17.51 1.62 -16.30
N TYR A 142 -16.43 2.37 -16.36
CA TYR A 142 -15.77 2.69 -17.63
C TYR A 142 -14.28 2.87 -17.43
N ILE A 143 -13.55 2.71 -18.53
CA ILE A 143 -12.14 3.06 -18.60
C ILE A 143 -11.95 4.32 -19.44
N VAL A 144 -10.92 5.07 -19.13
CA VAL A 144 -10.47 6.24 -19.90
C VAL A 144 -9.00 6.06 -20.25
N LEU A 145 -8.64 6.37 -21.50
CA LEU A 145 -7.24 6.51 -21.90
C LEU A 145 -6.83 7.98 -21.79
N SER A 146 -5.65 8.25 -21.24
CA SER A 146 -5.09 9.62 -21.23
C SER A 146 -4.76 10.13 -22.64
N ARG A 147 -4.57 9.22 -23.61
CA ARG A 147 -4.38 9.50 -25.04
C ARG A 147 -4.75 8.28 -25.89
N GLY A 148 -4.90 8.46 -27.20
CA GLY A 148 -5.27 7.40 -28.15
C GLY A 148 -6.78 7.20 -28.27
N ASP A 149 -7.21 6.02 -28.73
CA ASP A 149 -8.62 5.69 -28.90
C ASP A 149 -8.87 4.19 -28.74
N ILE A 150 -10.13 3.80 -28.47
CA ILE A 150 -10.55 2.42 -28.23
C ILE A 150 -11.45 1.96 -29.39
N ASP A 151 -11.12 0.84 -30.01
CA ASP A 151 -11.90 0.19 -31.06
C ASP A 151 -13.03 -0.69 -30.48
N CYS A 152 -14.06 -0.03 -29.95
CA CYS A 152 -15.24 -0.69 -29.37
C CYS A 152 -16.54 0.10 -29.66
N TYR A 153 -16.61 0.77 -30.82
CA TYR A 153 -17.72 1.67 -31.20
C TYR A 153 -19.07 0.95 -31.37
N LYS A 154 -19.06 -0.27 -31.89
CA LYS A 154 -20.26 -1.10 -32.11
C LYS A 154 -20.56 -2.04 -30.93
N GLY A 155 -19.85 -1.85 -29.83
CA GLY A 155 -19.74 -2.82 -28.75
C GLY A 155 -18.71 -3.91 -29.06
N CYS A 156 -18.14 -4.49 -28.01
CA CYS A 156 -17.12 -5.53 -28.12
C CYS A 156 -17.17 -6.46 -26.89
N LYS A 157 -16.46 -7.60 -26.96
CA LYS A 157 -16.22 -8.44 -25.79
C LYS A 157 -14.86 -8.10 -25.20
N VAL A 158 -14.87 -7.71 -23.93
CA VAL A 158 -13.69 -7.31 -23.16
C VAL A 158 -13.30 -8.47 -22.26
N LYS A 159 -12.06 -8.92 -22.36
CA LYS A 159 -11.52 -9.94 -21.47
C LYS A 159 -11.09 -9.28 -20.17
N VAL A 160 -11.65 -9.75 -19.06
CA VAL A 160 -11.35 -9.28 -17.72
C VAL A 160 -10.86 -10.45 -16.88
N THR A 161 -9.73 -10.31 -16.21
CA THR A 161 -9.18 -11.32 -15.32
C THR A 161 -9.00 -10.74 -13.92
N VAL A 162 -9.62 -11.36 -12.91
CA VAL A 162 -9.49 -10.96 -11.50
C VAL A 162 -8.84 -12.10 -10.74
N ASP A 163 -7.66 -11.85 -10.15
CA ASP A 163 -6.82 -12.86 -9.47
C ASP A 163 -6.75 -14.21 -10.23
N GLY A 164 -6.57 -14.15 -11.55
CA GLY A 164 -6.46 -15.31 -12.44
C GLY A 164 -7.80 -15.85 -12.99
N ALA A 165 -8.93 -15.50 -12.40
CA ALA A 165 -10.25 -15.89 -12.90
C ALA A 165 -10.71 -14.98 -14.05
N THR A 166 -10.87 -15.55 -15.24
CA THR A 166 -11.20 -14.80 -16.46
C THR A 166 -12.69 -14.82 -16.77
N LYS A 167 -13.23 -13.66 -17.18
CA LYS A 167 -14.60 -13.47 -17.68
C LYS A 167 -14.59 -12.56 -18.91
N MET A 168 -15.55 -12.78 -19.80
CA MET A 168 -15.82 -11.87 -20.91
C MET A 168 -16.98 -10.95 -20.50
N LEU A 169 -16.74 -9.64 -20.51
CA LEU A 169 -17.73 -8.60 -20.26
C LEU A 169 -18.05 -7.86 -21.57
N ASP A 170 -19.16 -7.13 -21.58
CA ASP A 170 -19.52 -6.29 -22.71
C ASP A 170 -18.83 -4.93 -22.59
N GLY A 171 -18.18 -4.51 -23.66
CA GLY A 171 -17.62 -3.17 -23.82
C GLY A 171 -18.49 -2.33 -24.75
N LEU A 172 -18.53 -1.02 -24.53
CA LEU A 172 -19.08 -0.06 -25.49
C LEU A 172 -18.36 1.28 -25.38
N ARG A 173 -17.75 1.74 -26.47
CA ARG A 173 -17.22 3.09 -26.61
C ARG A 173 -18.24 3.93 -27.36
N PRO A 174 -18.89 4.93 -26.72
CA PRO A 174 -19.83 5.80 -27.42
C PRO A 174 -19.15 6.58 -28.55
N ASP A 175 -19.87 6.83 -29.64
CA ASP A 175 -19.39 7.68 -30.74
C ASP A 175 -19.59 9.16 -30.38
N THR A 176 -18.78 9.65 -29.46
CA THR A 176 -18.74 11.07 -29.06
C THR A 176 -17.32 11.61 -29.17
N LYS A 177 -17.22 12.94 -29.26
CA LYS A 177 -15.95 13.67 -29.36
C LYS A 177 -15.35 14.05 -28.00
N GLU A 178 -16.11 13.92 -26.92
CA GLU A 178 -15.82 14.57 -25.63
C GLU A 178 -15.18 13.65 -24.58
N ALA A 179 -15.09 12.34 -24.81
CA ALA A 179 -14.33 11.44 -23.94
C ALA A 179 -13.89 10.16 -24.65
N ILE A 180 -12.58 9.84 -24.59
CA ILE A 180 -12.03 8.54 -24.97
C ILE A 180 -12.33 7.53 -23.85
N SER A 181 -13.61 7.24 -23.68
CA SER A 181 -14.10 6.33 -22.65
C SER A 181 -14.77 5.11 -23.25
N MET A 182 -14.58 3.96 -22.61
CA MET A 182 -15.30 2.74 -22.93
C MET A 182 -15.98 2.21 -21.67
N PHE A 183 -17.30 2.07 -21.73
CA PHE A 183 -18.09 1.43 -20.69
C PHE A 183 -17.85 -0.07 -20.67
N ILE A 184 -17.82 -0.66 -19.47
CA ILE A 184 -17.75 -2.09 -19.23
C ILE A 184 -19.01 -2.51 -18.50
N ASN A 185 -19.77 -3.42 -19.10
CA ASN A 185 -21.07 -3.87 -18.64
C ASN A 185 -21.09 -5.40 -18.41
N PRO A 186 -21.88 -5.87 -17.42
CA PRO A 186 -22.57 -5.07 -16.41
C PRO A 186 -21.60 -4.53 -15.35
N ASP A 187 -21.79 -3.25 -14.98
CA ASP A 187 -20.99 -2.49 -14.01
C ASP A 187 -20.86 -3.22 -12.65
N ARG A 188 -21.98 -3.73 -12.14
CA ARG A 188 -22.01 -4.44 -10.85
C ARG A 188 -21.19 -5.72 -10.84
N ALA A 189 -21.07 -6.43 -11.97
CA ALA A 189 -20.33 -7.68 -11.99
C ALA A 189 -18.84 -7.44 -11.80
N LEU A 190 -18.29 -6.39 -12.43
CA LEU A 190 -16.89 -6.02 -12.26
C LEU A 190 -16.65 -5.48 -10.85
N TRP A 191 -17.51 -4.59 -10.35
CA TRP A 191 -17.41 -4.08 -8.98
C TRP A 191 -17.36 -5.21 -7.95
N LYS A 192 -18.36 -6.12 -7.96
CA LYS A 192 -18.39 -7.28 -7.04
C LYS A 192 -17.17 -8.17 -7.19
N ALA A 193 -16.67 -8.34 -8.41
CA ALA A 193 -15.50 -9.15 -8.66
C ALA A 193 -14.26 -8.57 -7.98
N ILE A 194 -14.09 -7.25 -7.89
CA ILE A 194 -12.84 -6.67 -7.38
C ILE A 194 -12.84 -6.38 -5.87
N GLN A 195 -14.00 -6.34 -5.20
CA GLN A 195 -14.14 -5.94 -3.79
C GLN A 195 -13.23 -6.69 -2.79
N HIS A 196 -12.85 -7.93 -3.11
CA HIS A 196 -12.07 -8.80 -2.23
C HIS A 196 -10.82 -9.38 -2.90
N HIS A 197 -10.37 -8.76 -3.99
CA HIS A 197 -9.25 -9.25 -4.80
C HIS A 197 -8.16 -8.19 -4.90
N LYS A 198 -6.97 -8.59 -5.36
CA LYS A 198 -5.80 -7.71 -5.35
C LYS A 198 -5.40 -7.25 -6.75
N ALA A 199 -5.64 -8.08 -7.76
CA ALA A 199 -5.25 -7.82 -9.12
C ALA A 199 -6.43 -7.92 -10.08
N LEU A 200 -6.47 -6.99 -11.02
CA LEU A 200 -7.38 -6.96 -12.15
C LEU A 200 -6.57 -6.71 -13.41
N THR A 201 -6.85 -7.45 -14.47
CA THR A 201 -6.39 -7.12 -15.82
C THR A 201 -7.56 -6.97 -16.77
N ILE A 202 -7.42 -6.03 -17.71
CA ILE A 202 -8.42 -5.74 -18.74
C ILE A 202 -7.70 -5.70 -20.08
N GLU A 203 -8.16 -6.53 -21.03
CA GLU A 203 -7.70 -6.52 -22.41
C GLU A 203 -8.47 -5.47 -23.21
N ILE A 204 -7.79 -4.42 -23.64
CA ILE A 204 -8.35 -3.22 -24.27
C ILE A 204 -8.11 -3.29 -25.78
N PRO A 205 -9.17 -3.25 -26.61
CA PRO A 205 -9.01 -3.12 -28.06
C PRO A 205 -8.63 -1.68 -28.40
N VAL A 206 -7.33 -1.39 -28.46
CA VAL A 206 -6.85 -0.06 -28.85
C VAL A 206 -7.03 0.13 -30.37
N LYS A 207 -7.39 1.34 -30.79
CA LYS A 207 -7.56 1.66 -32.22
C LYS A 207 -6.20 1.73 -32.91
N GLY A 208 -6.11 1.11 -34.08
CA GLY A 208 -4.89 1.15 -34.91
C GLY A 208 -3.76 0.23 -34.44
N GLY A 209 -4.01 -0.67 -33.47
CA GLY A 209 -2.99 -1.58 -32.95
C GLY A 209 -3.56 -2.89 -32.40
N PRO A 210 -2.69 -3.82 -31.96
CA PRO A 210 -3.12 -5.03 -31.29
C PRO A 210 -3.68 -4.70 -29.91
N LYS A 211 -4.59 -5.54 -29.41
CA LYS A 211 -5.14 -5.39 -28.06
C LYS A 211 -4.04 -5.31 -27.01
N GLN A 212 -4.22 -4.44 -26.03
CA GLN A 212 -3.27 -4.22 -24.94
C GLN A 212 -3.86 -4.68 -23.61
N THR A 213 -3.02 -5.09 -22.66
CA THR A 213 -3.48 -5.45 -21.32
C THR A 213 -3.14 -4.34 -20.34
N ALA A 214 -4.16 -3.78 -19.70
CA ALA A 214 -4.00 -2.90 -18.56
C ALA A 214 -4.11 -3.70 -17.27
N GLU A 215 -3.16 -3.49 -16.36
CA GLU A 215 -3.06 -4.12 -15.06
C GLU A 215 -3.40 -3.13 -13.96
N PHE A 216 -4.21 -3.55 -12.99
CA PHE A 216 -4.69 -2.73 -11.89
C PHE A 216 -4.47 -3.44 -10.56
N GLU A 217 -3.97 -2.70 -9.57
CA GLU A 217 -3.88 -3.15 -8.18
C GLU A 217 -5.16 -2.73 -7.44
N VAL A 218 -6.19 -3.58 -7.51
CA VAL A 218 -7.55 -3.26 -7.02
C VAL A 218 -7.75 -3.48 -5.53
N GLY A 219 -6.72 -3.99 -4.83
CA GLY A 219 -6.74 -4.06 -3.38
C GLY A 219 -6.95 -2.67 -2.75
N GLY A 220 -7.43 -2.64 -1.50
CA GLY A 220 -7.67 -1.38 -0.80
C GLY A 220 -8.91 -0.60 -1.26
N LEU A 221 -9.73 -1.15 -2.16
CA LEU A 221 -11.05 -0.61 -2.46
C LEU A 221 -11.86 -0.50 -1.16
N ASP A 222 -12.51 0.64 -0.94
CA ASP A 222 -13.37 0.92 0.21
C ASP A 222 -14.82 1.08 -0.28
N PRO A 223 -15.63 0.01 -0.23
CA PRO A 223 -17.03 0.06 -0.65
C PRO A 223 -17.90 0.99 0.20
N ALA A 224 -17.47 1.35 1.42
CA ALA A 224 -18.24 2.24 2.28
C ALA A 224 -18.19 3.70 1.82
N ARG A 225 -17.19 4.07 1.01
CA ARG A 225 -17.09 5.39 0.36
C ARG A 225 -17.97 5.50 -0.89
N MET A 226 -18.59 4.41 -1.32
CA MET A 226 -19.50 4.38 -2.46
C MET A 226 -20.95 4.17 -1.99
N PRO A 227 -21.96 4.62 -2.76
CA PRO A 227 -23.37 4.39 -2.43
C PRO A 227 -23.68 2.90 -2.23
N LYS A 228 -24.52 2.59 -1.23
CA LYS A 228 -24.94 1.21 -0.90
C LYS A 228 -25.47 0.41 -2.10
N ALA A 229 -25.98 1.10 -3.11
CA ALA A 229 -26.47 0.51 -4.34
C ALA A 229 -25.37 -0.26 -5.12
N TRP A 230 -24.09 0.08 -4.94
CA TRP A 230 -22.96 -0.71 -5.46
C TRP A 230 -22.75 -2.03 -4.70
N SER A 231 -23.04 -2.02 -3.40
CA SER A 231 -22.88 -3.16 -2.49
C SER A 231 -24.15 -4.00 -2.31
N ALA A 232 -25.27 -3.61 -2.94
CA ALA A 232 -26.53 -4.34 -2.88
C ALA A 232 -26.41 -5.67 -3.66
N GLN A 233 -26.75 -6.77 -2.97
CA GLN A 233 -26.74 -8.13 -3.51
C GLN A 233 -27.65 -8.26 -4.73
#